data_AF-A0A431FU37-F1
#
_entry.id   AF-A0A431FU37-F1
#
_cell.length_a   1.000
_cell.length_b   1.000
_cell.length_c   1.000
_cell.angle_alpha   90.00
_cell.angle_beta   90.00
_cell.angle_gamma   90.00
#
_symmetry.space_group_name_H-M   'P 1'
#
loop_
_entity.id
_entity.type
_entity.pdbx_description
1 polymer ?
#
loop_
_entity_poly.entity_id
_entity_poly.type
_entity_poly.pdbx_seq_one_letter_code
_entity_poly.pdbx_strand_id
1 'polypeptide(L)'
;ELIAKIKLLRSHGIIKKRLWDSDMVELGYNYRLSDVACALGINQLKKLDHNLEKREEIASFYDKEFEKNPYFSTIKIKDYKKSSRHLYPILLFPEFYCQKEELFGSLLHVGIGVQVHYKPTYEFSFYKKLLGEIRLQNADNFYKAELSIPCHQEMSLKDAKFVKDALFSILEKVKGGYCG
;
A
#
# COMPACT_ATOMS: atom_id res chain seq x y z
N GLU A 1 -13.97 28.92 3.37
CA GLU A 1 -13.88 29.06 1.89
C GLU A 1 -13.66 27.72 1.18
N LEU A 2 -12.56 26.99 1.43
CA LEU A 2 -12.22 25.74 0.72
C LEU A 2 -13.28 24.63 0.74
N ILE A 3 -13.88 24.34 1.91
CA ILE A 3 -14.92 23.29 2.03
C ILE A 3 -16.13 23.58 1.13
N ALA A 4 -16.54 24.85 1.05
CA ALA A 4 -17.67 25.25 0.20
C ALA A 4 -17.32 25.04 -1.28
N LYS A 5 -16.11 25.42 -1.69
CA LYS A 5 -15.60 25.19 -3.05
C LYS A 5 -15.54 23.71 -3.41
N ILE A 6 -15.03 22.85 -2.51
CA ILE A 6 -15.00 21.40 -2.74
C ILE A 6 -16.41 20.82 -2.87
N LYS A 7 -17.35 21.22 -2.00
CA LYS A 7 -18.75 20.74 -2.07
C LYS A 7 -19.41 21.11 -3.40
N LEU A 8 -19.17 22.33 -3.87
CA LEU A 8 -19.64 22.85 -5.15
C LEU A 8 -19.06 22.03 -6.31
N LEU A 9 -17.73 21.95 -6.41
CA LEU A 9 -17.04 21.26 -7.50
C LEU A 9 -17.29 19.75 -7.52
N ARG A 10 -17.52 19.11 -6.37
CA ARG A 10 -17.82 17.66 -6.30
C ARG A 10 -19.18 17.31 -6.92
N SER A 11 -20.07 18.29 -7.07
CA SER A 11 -21.45 18.08 -7.53
C SER A 11 -21.85 19.04 -8.64
N HIS A 12 -21.14 18.94 -9.76
CA HIS A 12 -21.41 19.66 -11.01
C HIS A 12 -21.26 21.19 -10.95
N GLY A 13 -20.84 21.75 -9.81
CA GLY A 13 -20.75 23.20 -9.66
C GLY A 13 -22.11 23.89 -9.60
N ILE A 14 -23.16 23.14 -9.25
CA ILE A 14 -24.54 23.62 -9.22
C ILE A 14 -24.92 24.09 -7.81
N ILE A 15 -25.52 25.27 -7.73
CA ILE A 15 -26.23 25.76 -6.55
C ILE A 15 -27.73 25.76 -6.79
N LYS A 16 -28.51 25.45 -5.75
CA LYS A 16 -29.97 25.46 -5.82
C LYS A 16 -30.48 26.82 -5.35
N LYS A 17 -31.10 27.60 -6.25
CA LYS A 17 -31.67 28.93 -5.93
C LYS A 17 -33.10 28.81 -5.40
N ARG A 18 -33.89 27.90 -5.99
CA ARG A 18 -35.26 27.54 -5.56
C ARG A 18 -35.48 26.04 -5.68
N LEU A 19 -36.65 25.53 -5.30
CA LEU A 19 -36.95 24.09 -5.37
C LEU A 19 -36.80 23.49 -6.78
N TRP A 20 -37.13 24.25 -7.81
CA TRP A 20 -37.08 23.87 -9.23
C TRP A 20 -36.02 24.64 -10.04
N ASP A 21 -35.32 25.61 -9.43
CA ASP A 21 -34.39 26.50 -10.12
C ASP A 21 -32.98 26.32 -9.55
N SER A 22 -32.03 26.03 -10.43
CA SER A 22 -30.64 25.74 -10.10
C SER A 22 -29.73 26.37 -11.13
N ASP A 23 -28.55 26.80 -10.70
CA ASP A 23 -27.58 27.49 -11.54
C ASP A 23 -26.20 26.85 -11.40
N MET A 24 -25.51 26.68 -12.53
CA MET A 24 -24.13 26.22 -12.57
C MET A 24 -23.22 27.44 -12.53
N VAL A 25 -22.72 27.77 -11.35
CA VAL A 25 -21.91 28.98 -11.12
C VAL A 25 -20.42 28.77 -11.37
N GLU A 26 -19.98 27.52 -11.47
CA GLU A 26 -18.61 27.12 -11.81
C GLU A 26 -18.68 25.74 -12.48
N LEU A 27 -17.72 25.41 -13.36
CA LEU A 27 -17.65 24.05 -13.92
C LEU A 27 -17.23 23.06 -12.83
N GLY A 28 -18.10 22.10 -12.50
CA GLY A 28 -17.79 21.03 -11.55
C GLY A 28 -17.75 19.63 -12.17
N TYR A 29 -17.62 18.65 -11.29
CA TYR A 29 -17.47 17.22 -11.58
C TYR A 29 -18.58 16.40 -10.91
N ASN A 30 -18.68 15.12 -11.29
CA ASN A 30 -19.52 14.16 -10.60
C ASN A 30 -18.68 13.24 -9.68
N TYR A 31 -18.30 13.75 -8.52
CA TYR A 31 -17.49 13.03 -7.52
C TYR A 31 -18.28 12.73 -6.24
N ARG A 32 -19.62 12.70 -6.34
CA ARG A 32 -20.47 12.31 -5.21
C ARG A 32 -20.26 10.84 -4.88
N LEU A 33 -20.08 10.54 -3.60
CA LEU A 33 -20.10 9.17 -3.10
C LEU A 33 -21.57 8.70 -3.06
N SER A 34 -21.85 7.50 -3.59
CA SER A 34 -23.22 6.96 -3.60
C SER A 34 -23.68 6.59 -2.19
N ASP A 35 -25.00 6.57 -1.97
CA ASP A 35 -25.57 6.19 -0.68
C ASP A 35 -25.18 4.77 -0.25
N VAL A 36 -25.03 3.84 -1.22
CA VAL A 36 -24.54 2.48 -0.96
C VAL A 36 -23.11 2.50 -0.42
N ALA A 37 -22.21 3.27 -1.04
CA ALA A 37 -20.83 3.39 -0.57
C ALA A 37 -20.74 4.15 0.76
N CYS A 38 -21.58 5.17 0.97
CA CYS A 38 -21.71 5.85 2.26
C CYS A 38 -22.16 4.89 3.37
N ALA A 39 -23.17 4.06 3.13
CA ALA A 39 -23.67 3.09 4.09
C ALA A 39 -22.60 2.05 4.46
N LEU A 40 -21.87 1.52 3.46
CA LEU A 40 -20.74 0.62 3.69
C LEU A 40 -19.63 1.31 4.49
N GLY A 41 -19.25 2.53 4.11
CA GLY A 41 -18.21 3.31 4.78
C GLY A 41 -18.55 3.62 6.23
N ILE A 42 -19.77 4.01 6.54
CA ILE A 42 -20.24 4.25 7.92
C ILE A 42 -20.14 2.95 8.75
N ASN A 43 -20.49 1.80 8.18
CA ASN A 43 -20.35 0.52 8.88
C ASN A 43 -18.87 0.14 9.13
N GLN A 44 -17.99 0.37 8.14
CA GLN A 44 -16.55 0.15 8.28
C GLN A 44 -15.91 1.08 9.32
N LEU A 45 -16.32 2.35 9.37
CA LEU A 45 -15.84 3.32 10.37
C LEU A 45 -16.16 2.89 11.80
N LYS A 46 -17.31 2.23 12.04
CA LYS A 46 -17.65 1.66 13.36
C LYS A 46 -16.70 0.54 13.80
N LYS A 47 -16.01 -0.11 12.86
CA LYS A 47 -15.06 -1.22 13.12
C LYS A 47 -13.61 -0.75 13.03
N LEU A 48 -13.36 0.54 12.85
CA LEU A 48 -12.04 1.08 12.52
C LEU A 48 -10.99 0.71 13.57
N ASP A 49 -11.29 0.94 14.85
CA ASP A 49 -10.34 0.68 15.94
C ASP A 49 -9.97 -0.80 16.02
N HIS A 50 -10.97 -1.69 15.97
CA HIS A 50 -10.75 -3.14 15.93
C HIS A 50 -9.90 -3.58 14.72
N ASN A 51 -10.17 -3.04 13.53
CA ASN A 51 -9.42 -3.37 12.32
C ASN A 51 -7.97 -2.86 12.40
N LEU A 52 -7.74 -1.70 13.04
CA LEU A 52 -6.41 -1.17 13.27
C LEU A 52 -5.63 -2.03 14.28
N GLU A 53 -6.27 -2.42 15.38
CA GLU A 53 -5.70 -3.33 16.37
C GLU A 53 -5.30 -4.67 15.76
N LYS A 54 -6.16 -5.25 14.91
CA LYS A 54 -5.85 -6.50 14.19
C LYS A 54 -4.63 -6.36 13.29
N ARG A 55 -4.51 -5.28 12.52
CA ARG A 55 -3.31 -5.06 11.69
C ARG A 55 -2.07 -4.78 12.53
N GLU A 56 -2.20 -4.10 13.66
CA GLU A 56 -1.09 -3.87 14.59
C GLU A 56 -0.61 -5.17 15.25
N GLU A 57 -1.52 -6.09 15.60
CA GLU A 57 -1.20 -7.42 16.14
C GLU A 57 -0.34 -8.22 15.15
N ILE A 58 -0.75 -8.26 13.88
CA ILE A 58 -0.01 -8.94 12.81
C ILE A 58 1.34 -8.25 12.55
N ALA A 59 1.36 -6.92 12.45
CA ALA A 59 2.59 -6.17 12.22
C ALA A 59 3.59 -6.33 13.37
N SER A 60 3.12 -6.35 14.62
CA SER A 60 3.96 -6.56 15.80
C SER A 60 4.55 -7.97 15.84
N PHE A 61 3.79 -8.98 15.41
CA PHE A 61 4.30 -10.33 15.23
C PHE A 61 5.46 -10.35 14.22
N TYR A 62 5.28 -9.73 13.06
CA TYR A 62 6.35 -9.61 12.06
C TYR A 62 7.55 -8.81 12.57
N ASP A 63 7.33 -7.67 13.23
CA ASP A 63 8.40 -6.81 13.77
C ASP A 63 9.31 -7.62 14.71
N LYS A 64 8.72 -8.52 15.51
CA LYS A 64 9.45 -9.43 16.40
C LYS A 64 10.16 -10.55 15.63
N GLU A 65 9.46 -11.27 14.76
CA GLU A 65 10.00 -12.44 14.07
C GLU A 65 11.05 -12.10 13.01
N PHE A 66 11.04 -10.88 12.50
CA PHE A 66 11.98 -10.40 11.48
C PHE A 66 13.19 -9.68 12.08
N GLU A 67 13.31 -9.58 13.40
CA GLU A 67 14.45 -8.95 14.04
C GLU A 67 15.77 -9.67 13.64
N LYS A 68 16.74 -8.91 13.12
CA LYS A 68 18.11 -9.37 12.80
C LYS A 68 18.19 -10.53 11.79
N ASN A 69 17.21 -10.69 10.91
CA ASN A 69 17.33 -11.63 9.80
C ASN A 69 18.37 -11.15 8.75
N PRO A 70 19.02 -12.06 7.98
CA PRO A 70 20.07 -11.71 7.02
C PRO A 70 19.55 -11.40 5.60
N TYR A 71 18.23 -11.26 5.39
CA TYR A 71 17.65 -11.20 4.05
C TYR A 71 17.05 -9.83 3.70
N PHE A 72 16.49 -9.14 4.69
CA PHE A 72 15.79 -7.87 4.50
C PHE A 72 15.72 -7.05 5.78
N SER A 73 15.38 -5.77 5.63
CA SER A 73 15.03 -4.86 6.73
C SER A 73 13.55 -4.49 6.72
N THR A 74 13.04 -3.98 7.85
CA THR A 74 11.65 -3.51 8.00
C THR A 74 11.62 -2.00 8.25
N ILE A 75 10.48 -1.37 7.95
CA ILE A 75 10.30 0.07 8.21
C ILE A 75 9.86 0.29 9.65
N LYS A 76 10.77 0.84 10.47
CA LYS A 76 10.48 1.20 11.86
C LYS A 76 9.55 2.41 11.94
N ILE A 77 8.45 2.26 12.66
CA ILE A 77 7.58 3.38 13.04
C ILE A 77 8.08 3.94 14.36
N LYS A 78 8.24 5.25 14.45
CA LYS A 78 8.68 5.92 15.68
C LYS A 78 7.55 5.87 16.71
N ASP A 79 7.90 5.69 17.99
CA ASP A 79 6.95 5.46 19.10
C ASP A 79 5.87 6.55 19.25
N TYR A 80 6.17 7.79 18.85
CA TYR A 80 5.21 8.91 18.91
C TYR A 80 4.24 8.97 17.71
N LYS A 81 4.35 8.05 16.75
CA LYS A 81 3.49 7.99 15.56
C LYS A 81 2.63 6.73 15.59
N LYS A 82 1.36 6.88 15.24
CA LYS A 82 0.47 5.76 14.93
C LYS A 82 0.41 5.56 13.43
N SER A 83 0.55 4.32 13.00
CA SER A 83 0.33 3.90 11.61
C SER A 83 -1.01 3.18 11.51
N SER A 84 -1.67 3.26 10.35
CA SER A 84 -2.82 2.40 10.08
C SER A 84 -2.43 0.95 9.79
N ARG A 85 -1.11 0.69 9.64
CA ARG A 85 -0.52 -0.55 9.15
C ARG A 85 -1.19 -1.01 7.85
N HIS A 86 -1.47 -0.06 6.94
CA HIS A 86 -2.09 -0.36 5.64
C HIS A 86 -1.27 -1.37 4.83
N LEU A 87 0.05 -1.27 4.93
CA LEU A 87 1.01 -2.19 4.32
C LEU A 87 2.01 -2.65 5.39
N TYR A 88 2.60 -3.82 5.17
CA TYR A 88 3.82 -4.25 5.85
C TYR A 88 4.93 -4.46 4.80
N PRO A 89 5.68 -3.40 4.47
CA PRO A 89 6.78 -3.49 3.52
C PRO A 89 8.03 -4.10 4.18
N ILE A 90 8.63 -5.07 3.51
CA ILE A 90 10.01 -5.50 3.74
C ILE A 90 10.91 -4.89 2.66
N LEU A 91 12.15 -4.57 3.02
CA LEU A 91 13.16 -4.03 2.12
C LEU A 91 14.27 -5.06 1.97
N LEU A 92 14.21 -5.83 0.87
CA LEU A 92 15.19 -6.83 0.51
C LEU A 92 16.60 -6.21 0.47
N PHE A 93 17.62 -6.98 0.85
CA PHE A 93 18.99 -6.55 0.65
C PHE A 93 19.41 -6.65 -0.82
N PRO A 94 20.43 -5.87 -1.26
CA PRO A 94 20.80 -5.75 -2.67
C PRO A 94 21.09 -7.08 -3.38
N GLU A 95 21.61 -8.08 -2.67
CA GLU A 95 21.88 -9.41 -3.20
C GLU A 95 20.64 -10.17 -3.70
N PHE A 96 19.43 -9.75 -3.30
CA PHE A 96 18.16 -10.34 -3.73
C PHE A 96 17.47 -9.56 -4.86
N TYR A 97 18.03 -8.43 -5.32
CA TYR A 97 17.35 -7.57 -6.30
C TYR A 97 17.10 -8.26 -7.63
N CYS A 98 18.04 -9.08 -8.11
CA CYS A 98 17.91 -9.76 -9.40
C CYS A 98 16.88 -10.90 -9.34
N GLN A 99 16.71 -11.51 -8.16
CA GLN A 99 15.82 -12.63 -7.92
C GLN A 99 14.44 -12.18 -7.42
N LYS A 100 14.17 -10.87 -7.37
CA LYS A 100 12.91 -10.33 -6.88
C LYS A 100 11.69 -10.88 -7.63
N GLU A 101 11.79 -11.04 -8.95
CA GLU A 101 10.73 -11.63 -9.77
C GLU A 101 10.47 -13.09 -9.38
N GLU A 102 11.53 -13.88 -9.21
CA GLU A 102 11.45 -15.29 -8.79
C GLU A 102 10.86 -15.41 -7.37
N LEU A 103 11.31 -14.56 -6.44
CA LEU A 103 10.77 -14.47 -5.08
C LEU A 103 9.28 -14.14 -5.10
N PHE A 104 8.88 -13.14 -5.91
CA PHE A 104 7.49 -12.72 -6.06
C PHE A 104 6.63 -13.87 -6.60
N GLY A 105 7.07 -14.51 -7.69
CA GLY A 105 6.39 -15.66 -8.29
C GLY A 105 6.29 -16.85 -7.33
N SER A 106 7.35 -17.14 -6.58
CA SER A 106 7.39 -18.24 -5.60
C SER A 106 6.42 -18.02 -4.44
N LEU A 107 6.30 -16.78 -3.94
CA LEU A 107 5.35 -16.42 -2.90
C LEU A 107 3.91 -16.54 -3.38
N LEU A 108 3.62 -16.06 -4.60
CA LEU A 108 2.30 -16.24 -5.21
C LEU A 108 1.96 -17.73 -5.41
N HIS A 109 2.93 -18.54 -5.83
CA HIS A 109 2.72 -19.97 -6.07
C HIS A 109 2.31 -20.74 -4.81
N VAL A 110 2.82 -20.35 -3.64
CA VAL A 110 2.41 -20.92 -2.34
C VAL A 110 1.20 -20.23 -1.71
N GLY A 111 0.50 -19.36 -2.46
CA GLY A 111 -0.73 -18.71 -2.04
C GLY A 111 -0.54 -17.44 -1.21
N ILE A 112 0.64 -16.83 -1.21
CA ILE A 112 0.92 -15.58 -0.49
C ILE A 112 0.81 -14.41 -1.46
N GLY A 113 -0.26 -13.62 -1.31
CA GLY A 113 -0.48 -12.42 -2.10
C GLY A 113 0.51 -11.30 -1.73
N VAL A 114 1.56 -11.12 -2.52
CA VAL A 114 2.52 -10.02 -2.39
C VAL A 114 2.30 -8.93 -3.43
N GLN A 115 2.83 -7.74 -3.18
CA GLN A 115 2.78 -6.61 -4.11
C GLN A 115 4.02 -5.71 -3.95
N VAL A 116 4.30 -4.84 -4.93
CA VAL A 116 5.30 -3.78 -4.82
C VAL A 116 4.64 -2.39 -4.83
N HIS A 117 4.99 -1.56 -3.85
CA HIS A 117 4.46 -0.22 -3.62
C HIS A 117 5.62 0.79 -3.43
N TYR A 118 6.01 1.56 -4.45
CA TYR A 118 5.46 1.64 -5.80
C TYR A 118 6.57 1.83 -6.81
N LYS A 119 6.28 1.52 -8.08
CA LYS A 119 7.09 1.98 -9.20
C LYS A 119 7.24 3.50 -9.16
N PRO A 120 8.46 4.07 -9.26
CA PRO A 120 8.63 5.51 -9.25
C PRO A 120 7.87 6.15 -10.41
N THR A 121 7.10 7.21 -10.12
CA THR A 121 6.15 7.76 -11.09
C THR A 121 6.82 8.29 -12.36
N TYR A 122 8.03 8.82 -12.25
CA TYR A 122 8.82 9.28 -13.39
C TYR A 122 9.23 8.15 -14.35
N GLU A 123 9.13 6.89 -13.95
CA GLU A 123 9.44 5.76 -14.83
C GLU A 123 8.29 5.40 -15.78
N PHE A 124 7.07 5.85 -15.53
CA PHE A 124 5.96 5.61 -16.45
C PHE A 124 6.16 6.39 -17.75
N SER A 125 5.84 5.74 -18.88
CA SER A 125 6.02 6.31 -20.23
C SER A 125 5.36 7.68 -20.41
N PHE A 126 4.21 7.90 -19.77
CA PHE A 126 3.53 9.19 -19.74
C PHE A 126 4.42 10.30 -19.16
N TYR A 127 5.00 10.08 -17.97
CA TYR A 127 5.85 11.07 -17.30
C TYR A 127 7.20 11.22 -18.01
N LYS A 128 7.77 10.12 -18.54
CA LYS A 128 8.98 10.20 -19.38
C LYS A 128 8.77 11.08 -20.61
N LYS A 129 7.61 10.96 -21.27
CA LYS A 129 7.26 11.80 -22.43
C LYS A 129 7.05 13.27 -22.04
N LEU A 130 6.44 13.51 -20.88
CA LEU A 130 6.11 14.86 -20.42
C LEU A 130 7.32 15.62 -19.87
N LEU A 131 8.20 14.93 -19.13
CA LEU A 131 9.25 15.55 -18.32
C LEU A 131 10.67 15.15 -18.75
N GLY A 132 10.81 14.20 -19.67
CA GLY A 132 12.10 13.61 -20.04
C GLY A 132 12.56 12.51 -19.06
N GLU A 133 13.81 12.09 -19.19
CA GLU A 133 14.41 11.12 -18.26
C GLU A 133 14.76 11.78 -16.93
N ILE A 134 14.28 11.18 -15.84
CA ILE A 134 14.58 11.58 -14.46
C ILE A 134 15.22 10.37 -13.77
N ARG A 135 16.24 10.61 -12.94
CA ARG A 135 16.89 9.58 -12.11
C ARG A 135 16.91 10.02 -10.67
N LEU A 136 16.28 9.25 -9.79
CA LEU A 136 16.25 9.50 -8.35
C LEU A 136 16.69 8.22 -7.63
N GLN A 137 17.99 8.11 -7.38
CA GLN A 137 18.63 6.90 -6.86
C GLN A 137 17.92 6.30 -5.63
N ASN A 138 17.44 7.14 -4.71
CA ASN A 138 16.75 6.68 -3.51
C ASN A 138 15.39 6.04 -3.82
N ALA A 139 14.64 6.59 -4.78
CA ALA A 139 13.37 6.02 -5.21
C ALA A 139 13.60 4.71 -5.99
N ASP A 140 14.63 4.67 -6.85
CA ASP A 140 15.03 3.47 -7.59
C ASP A 140 15.45 2.34 -6.63
N ASN A 141 16.28 2.65 -5.63
CA ASN A 141 16.72 1.68 -4.64
C ASN A 141 15.56 1.19 -3.77
N PHE A 142 14.67 2.08 -3.34
CA PHE A 142 13.48 1.69 -2.60
C PHE A 142 12.59 0.76 -3.42
N TYR A 143 12.33 1.10 -4.69
CA TYR A 143 11.52 0.26 -5.57
C TYR A 143 12.14 -1.11 -5.85
N LYS A 144 13.47 -1.19 -5.96
CA LYS A 144 14.17 -2.49 -6.06
C LYS A 144 14.05 -3.30 -4.78
N ALA A 145 14.19 -2.68 -3.61
CA ALA A 145 14.14 -3.38 -2.32
C ALA A 145 12.73 -3.79 -1.88
N GLU A 146 11.71 -2.97 -2.15
CA GLU A 146 10.42 -3.07 -1.47
C GLU A 146 9.60 -4.28 -1.91
N LEU A 147 9.07 -5.01 -0.95
CA LEU A 147 8.05 -6.04 -1.16
C LEU A 147 7.02 -5.93 -0.03
N SER A 148 5.78 -5.67 -0.38
CA SER A 148 4.67 -5.66 0.57
C SER A 148 4.15 -7.08 0.77
N ILE A 149 4.21 -7.56 2.01
CA ILE A 149 3.66 -8.87 2.41
C ILE A 149 2.25 -8.71 3.01
N PRO A 150 1.44 -9.78 3.07
CA PRO A 150 0.10 -9.71 3.64
C PRO A 150 0.05 -9.14 5.06
N CYS A 151 -0.76 -8.09 5.22
CA CYS A 151 -1.09 -7.48 6.50
C CYS A 151 -2.49 -6.85 6.42
N HIS A 152 -3.51 -7.58 6.88
CA HIS A 152 -4.89 -7.11 6.89
C HIS A 152 -5.68 -7.66 8.08
N GLN A 153 -6.82 -7.03 8.39
CA GLN A 153 -7.61 -7.31 9.61
C GLN A 153 -8.24 -8.70 9.68
N GLU A 154 -8.27 -9.46 8.58
CA GLU A 154 -8.83 -10.81 8.52
C GLU A 154 -7.77 -11.90 8.76
N MET A 155 -6.49 -11.52 8.83
CA MET A 155 -5.42 -12.47 9.12
C MET A 155 -5.43 -12.89 10.59
N SER A 156 -5.15 -14.16 10.83
CA SER A 156 -4.77 -14.69 12.13
C SER A 156 -3.24 -14.69 12.29
N LEU A 157 -2.77 -14.86 13.53
CA LEU A 157 -1.34 -15.09 13.79
C LEU A 157 -0.83 -16.39 13.15
N LYS A 158 -1.70 -17.36 12.87
CA LYS A 158 -1.32 -18.57 12.12
C LYS A 158 -1.02 -18.24 10.66
N ASP A 159 -1.82 -17.35 10.06
CA ASP A 159 -1.58 -16.89 8.68
C ASP A 159 -0.28 -16.08 8.61
N ALA A 160 -0.05 -15.18 9.57
CA ALA A 160 1.21 -14.44 9.67
C ALA A 160 2.42 -15.36 9.84
N LYS A 161 2.31 -16.40 10.68
CA LYS A 161 3.36 -17.41 10.83
C LYS A 161 3.61 -18.16 9.52
N PHE A 162 2.55 -18.56 8.80
CA PHE A 162 2.68 -19.21 7.50
C PHE A 162 3.42 -18.32 6.49
N VAL A 163 3.03 -17.04 6.39
CA VAL A 163 3.72 -16.06 5.53
C VAL A 163 5.19 -15.95 5.87
N LYS A 164 5.52 -15.80 7.16
CA LYS A 164 6.91 -15.72 7.63
C LYS A 164 7.72 -16.97 7.32
N ASP A 165 7.19 -18.15 7.63
CA ASP A 165 7.90 -19.42 7.44
C ASP A 165 8.14 -19.69 5.94
N ALA A 166 7.15 -19.43 5.09
CA ALA A 166 7.29 -19.56 3.63
C ALA A 166 8.28 -18.54 3.05
N LEU A 167 8.21 -17.27 3.48
CA LEU A 167 9.13 -16.22 3.07
C LEU A 167 10.59 -16.61 3.36
N PHE A 168 10.89 -17.07 4.57
CA PHE A 168 12.24 -17.48 4.96
C PHE A 168 12.69 -18.71 4.17
N SER A 169 11.81 -19.70 3.97
CA SER A 169 12.13 -20.89 3.18
C SER A 169 12.48 -20.54 1.73
N ILE A 170 11.75 -19.61 1.11
CA ILE A 170 11.99 -19.19 -0.28
C ILE A 170 13.27 -18.35 -0.36
N LEU A 171 13.47 -17.39 0.54
CA LEU A 171 14.69 -16.57 0.57
C LEU A 171 15.95 -17.43 0.70
N GLU A 172 15.93 -18.47 1.53
CA GLU A 172 17.05 -19.38 1.70
C GLU A 172 17.36 -20.18 0.43
N LYS A 173 16.34 -20.62 -0.31
CA LYS A 173 16.51 -21.32 -1.60
C LYS A 173 17.11 -20.41 -2.67
N VAL A 174 16.63 -19.17 -2.73
CA VAL A 174 17.00 -18.19 -3.77
C VAL A 174 18.40 -17.62 -3.54
N LYS A 175 18.87 -17.56 -2.28
CA LYS A 175 20.24 -17.12 -1.93
C LYS A 175 21.35 -17.91 -2.66
N GLY A 176 21.07 -19.12 -3.13
CA GLY A 176 22.01 -19.94 -3.91
C GLY A 176 22.02 -19.66 -5.43
N GLY A 177 21.10 -18.85 -5.95
CA GLY A 177 21.02 -18.48 -7.36
C GLY A 177 21.90 -17.28 -7.68
N TYR A 178 23.01 -17.50 -8.40
CA TYR A 178 23.87 -16.41 -8.85
C TYR A 178 23.14 -15.49 -9.85
N CYS A 179 23.24 -14.19 -9.61
CA CYS A 179 22.99 -13.17 -10.63
C CYS A 179 24.08 -13.31 -11.70
N GLY A 180 23.71 -13.77 -12.90
CA GLY A 180 24.57 -13.69 -14.09
C GLY A 180 24.75 -12.25 -14.56
#